data_AF-A0A9W4H462-F1
#
_entry.id   AF-A0A9W4H462-F1
#
_cell.length_a   1.000
_cell.length_b   1.000
_cell.length_c   1.000
_cell.angle_alpha   90.00
_cell.angle_beta   90.00
_cell.angle_gamma   90.00
#
_symmetry.space_group_name_H-M   'P 1'
#
loop_
_entity.id
_entity.type
_entity.pdbx_description
1 polymer ?
#
loop_
_entity_poly.entity_id
_entity_poly.type
_entity_poly.pdbx_seq_one_letter_code
_entity_poly.pdbx_strand_id
1 'polypeptide(L)'
;MQYCERHEMDNCADCAPRAPRSSTPAGDWGSWSAAAIIIHASGKAHLPGCTHIEPSDIRPPLYGWVPAPSPGAWRRLAPSSPLRATHGNTGRAAVSRCQDCDATQ
;
A
#
# COMPACT_ATOMS: atom_id res chain seq x y z
N MET A 1 -6.94 -40.38 1.91
CA MET A 1 -6.52 -40.85 3.24
C MET A 1 -6.45 -39.63 4.14
N GLN A 2 -7.25 -39.65 5.21
CA GLN A 2 -6.95 -39.16 6.57
C GLN A 2 -6.53 -37.68 6.69
N TYR A 3 -7.11 -36.81 7.51
CA TYR A 3 -7.99 -36.92 8.67
C TYR A 3 -8.23 -35.46 9.09
N CYS A 4 -9.46 -35.00 9.30
CA CYS A 4 -9.71 -33.77 10.06
C CYS A 4 -10.75 -34.10 11.12
N GLU A 5 -10.26 -34.72 12.18
CA GLU A 5 -11.02 -34.92 13.41
C GLU A 5 -11.14 -33.57 14.10
N ARG A 6 -12.38 -33.10 14.22
CA ARG A 6 -12.94 -32.58 15.46
C ARG A 6 -12.21 -31.38 16.06
N HIS A 7 -12.72 -30.19 15.78
CA HIS A 7 -13.00 -29.23 16.85
C HIS A 7 -14.49 -28.86 16.78
N GLU A 8 -15.19 -29.23 17.85
CA GLU A 8 -16.58 -28.94 18.16
C GLU A 8 -16.72 -27.50 18.67
N MET A 9 -17.77 -26.80 18.18
CA MET A 9 -18.38 -25.56 18.74
C MET A 9 -17.46 -24.32 18.69
N ASP A 10 -17.67 -23.29 17.86
CA ASP A 10 -18.89 -22.53 17.55
C ASP A 10 -18.70 -21.73 16.23
N ASN A 11 -19.80 -21.48 15.51
CA ASN A 11 -19.95 -20.47 14.44
C ASN A 11 -19.63 -20.88 12.97
N CYS A 12 -20.41 -21.80 12.41
CA CYS A 12 -20.46 -22.10 10.97
C CYS A 12 -21.33 -21.11 10.17
N ALA A 13 -20.95 -19.83 10.12
CA ALA A 13 -21.47 -18.87 9.13
C ALA A 13 -20.38 -18.30 8.19
N ASP A 14 -19.10 -18.57 8.44
CA ASP A 14 -17.99 -17.91 7.72
C ASP A 14 -17.11 -18.85 6.85
N CYS A 15 -17.46 -20.14 6.74
CA CYS A 15 -16.73 -21.09 5.88
C CYS A 15 -17.39 -21.25 4.51
N ALA A 16 -17.52 -20.16 3.75
CA ALA A 16 -17.45 -20.27 2.30
C ALA A 16 -15.98 -20.03 1.92
N PRO A 17 -15.32 -20.87 1.11
CA PRO A 17 -14.08 -20.44 0.50
C PRO A 17 -14.42 -19.16 -0.23
N ARG A 18 -13.90 -18.03 0.26
CA ARG A 18 -14.00 -16.78 -0.46
C ARG A 18 -13.36 -17.10 -1.80
N ALA A 19 -14.19 -17.24 -2.83
CA ALA A 19 -13.71 -17.55 -4.17
C ALA A 19 -12.54 -16.58 -4.42
N PRO A 20 -11.38 -17.07 -4.92
CA PRO A 20 -10.33 -16.15 -5.32
C PRO A 20 -11.01 -15.18 -6.28
N ARG A 21 -11.19 -13.93 -5.83
CA ARG A 21 -11.83 -12.93 -6.66
C ARG A 21 -10.97 -12.90 -7.90
N SER A 22 -11.58 -13.30 -9.01
CA SER A 22 -10.95 -13.40 -10.31
C SER A 22 -10.03 -12.21 -10.49
N SER A 23 -8.74 -12.51 -10.59
CA SER A 23 -7.65 -11.58 -10.85
C SER A 23 -7.87 -10.96 -12.23
N THR A 24 -8.81 -10.03 -12.29
CA THR A 24 -8.83 -8.99 -13.31
C THR A 24 -7.64 -8.10 -12.94
N PRO A 25 -6.76 -7.67 -13.86
CA PRO A 25 -5.57 -6.89 -13.50
C PRO A 25 -5.99 -5.49 -13.04
N ALA A 26 -6.40 -5.44 -11.78
CA ALA A 26 -6.63 -4.27 -10.99
C ALA A 26 -5.24 -3.73 -10.66
N GLY A 27 -4.79 -2.75 -11.45
CA GLY A 27 -3.61 -1.92 -11.17
C GLY A 27 -2.32 -2.71 -10.96
N ASP A 28 -1.72 -3.23 -12.01
CA ASP A 28 -0.39 -3.85 -11.87
C ASP A 28 0.64 -2.79 -11.42
N TRP A 29 1.38 -3.11 -10.36
CA TRP A 29 2.49 -2.29 -9.87
C TRP A 29 3.56 -2.07 -10.95
N GLY A 30 3.61 -2.87 -12.01
CA GLY A 30 4.52 -2.69 -13.16
C GLY A 30 4.26 -1.44 -13.98
N SER A 31 3.13 -0.75 -13.80
CA SER A 31 2.91 0.59 -14.35
C SER A 31 3.51 1.72 -13.51
N TRP A 32 3.92 1.43 -12.27
CA TRP A 32 4.53 2.39 -11.35
C TRP A 32 6.05 2.37 -11.44
N SER A 33 6.68 3.54 -11.39
CA SER A 33 8.14 3.59 -11.27
C SER A 33 8.56 3.02 -9.92
N ALA A 34 9.57 2.14 -9.88
CA ALA A 34 10.08 1.57 -8.62
C ALA A 34 10.57 2.64 -7.62
N ALA A 35 10.96 3.82 -8.14
CA ALA A 35 11.35 4.97 -7.34
C ALA A 35 10.17 5.84 -6.87
N ALA A 36 8.94 5.56 -7.30
CA ALA A 36 7.77 6.35 -6.87
C ALA A 36 7.60 6.29 -5.37
N ILE A 37 7.10 7.38 -4.80
CA ILE A 37 6.64 7.42 -3.41
C ILE A 37 5.16 7.76 -3.40
N ILE A 38 4.36 6.85 -2.85
CA ILE A 38 2.91 7.01 -2.72
C ILE A 38 2.61 7.57 -1.34
N ILE A 39 1.75 8.57 -1.26
CA ILE A 39 1.42 9.31 -0.05
C ILE A 39 -0.06 9.08 0.26
N HIS A 40 -0.31 8.43 1.38
CA HIS A 40 -1.65 8.20 1.88
C HIS A 40 -2.17 9.41 2.67
N ALA A 41 -3.50 9.58 2.76
CA ALA A 41 -4.14 10.63 3.53
C ALA A 41 -3.73 10.68 5.01
N SER A 42 -3.29 9.56 5.59
CA SER A 42 -2.77 9.51 6.96
C SER A 42 -1.38 10.14 7.13
N GLY A 43 -0.76 10.64 6.06
CA GLY A 43 0.59 11.19 6.09
C GLY A 43 1.69 10.13 6.11
N LYS A 44 1.37 8.88 5.72
CA LYS A 44 2.34 7.80 5.53
C LYS A 44 2.77 7.69 4.08
N ALA A 45 4.06 7.48 3.86
CA ALA A 45 4.66 7.17 2.58
C ALA A 45 4.80 5.66 2.38
N HIS A 46 4.49 5.19 1.17
CA HIS A 46 4.58 3.81 0.73
C HIS A 46 5.39 3.73 -0.57
N LEU A 47 6.01 2.57 -0.79
CA LEU A 47 6.66 2.24 -2.05
C LEU A 47 5.77 1.33 -2.90
N PRO A 48 5.95 1.30 -4.23
CA PRO A 48 5.30 0.31 -5.08
C PRO A 48 5.59 -1.12 -4.61
N GLY A 49 4.57 -1.97 -4.61
CA GLY A 49 4.65 -3.33 -4.08
C GLY A 49 4.35 -3.45 -2.58
N CYS A 50 3.97 -2.35 -1.91
CA CYS A 50 3.55 -2.41 -0.52
C CYS A 50 2.24 -3.21 -0.36
N THR A 51 2.23 -4.18 0.54
CA THR A 51 1.06 -5.03 0.84
C THR A 51 -0.06 -4.31 1.60
N HIS A 52 0.21 -3.11 2.13
CA HIS A 52 -0.75 -2.31 2.89
C HIS A 52 -1.69 -1.47 2.02
N ILE A 53 -1.35 -1.29 0.74
CA ILE A 53 -2.13 -0.45 -0.17
C ILE A 53 -2.39 -1.22 -1.45
N GLU A 54 -3.58 -1.03 -1.99
CA GLU A 54 -3.96 -1.61 -3.26
C GLU A 54 -3.66 -0.59 -4.37
N PRO A 55 -2.87 -0.93 -5.40
CA PRO A 55 -2.53 -0.02 -6.49
C PRO A 55 -3.76 0.58 -7.19
N SER A 56 -4.86 -0.19 -7.28
CA SER A 56 -6.13 0.28 -7.85
C SER A 56 -6.83 1.37 -7.02
N ASP A 57 -6.52 1.46 -5.74
CA ASP A 57 -7.07 2.48 -4.83
C ASP A 57 -6.22 3.75 -4.79
N ILE A 58 -5.05 3.77 -5.44
CA ILE A 58 -4.16 4.95 -5.48
C ILE A 58 -4.74 6.01 -6.42
N ARG A 59 -5.69 6.78 -5.91
CA ARG A 59 -6.35 7.88 -6.61
C ARG A 59 -6.68 9.04 -5.67
N PRO A 60 -6.78 10.28 -6.19
CA PRO A 60 -7.32 11.39 -5.42
C PRO A 60 -8.78 11.12 -4.99
N PRO A 61 -9.26 11.72 -3.88
CA PRO A 61 -8.54 12.64 -2.99
C PRO A 61 -7.75 11.92 -1.89
N LEU A 62 -7.82 10.59 -1.79
CA LEU A 62 -7.24 9.84 -0.69
C LEU A 62 -5.72 9.73 -0.81
N TYR A 63 -5.21 9.57 -2.04
CA TYR A 63 -3.79 9.42 -2.32
C TYR A 63 -3.22 10.58 -3.15
N GLY A 64 -1.96 10.88 -2.89
CA GLY A 64 -1.08 11.60 -3.79
C GLY A 64 0.19 10.77 -4.02
N TRP A 65 1.02 11.13 -4.98
CA TRP A 65 2.29 10.44 -5.21
C TRP A 65 3.34 11.35 -5.82
N VAL A 66 4.59 10.89 -5.78
CA VAL A 66 5.74 11.53 -6.40
C VAL A 66 6.40 10.47 -7.29
N PRO A 67 6.24 10.53 -8.62
CA PRO A 67 6.74 9.49 -9.53
C PRO A 67 8.26 9.49 -9.69
N ALA A 68 8.90 10.66 -9.48
CA ALA A 68 10.35 10.84 -9.59
C ALA A 68 10.84 11.71 -8.42
N PRO A 69 10.92 11.16 -7.19
CA PRO A 69 11.39 11.92 -6.04
C PRO A 69 12.91 12.15 -6.13
N SER A 70 13.40 13.22 -5.51
CA SER A 70 14.84 13.49 -5.46
C SER A 70 15.60 12.32 -4.78
N PRO A 71 16.85 12.03 -5.19
CA PRO A 71 17.64 10.98 -4.57
C PRO A 71 17.70 11.13 -3.05
N GLY A 72 17.38 10.06 -2.33
CA GLY A 72 17.33 10.05 -0.86
C GLY A 72 16.09 10.72 -0.23
N ALA A 73 15.09 11.14 -1.02
CA ALA A 73 13.84 11.70 -0.49
C ALA A 73 13.12 10.74 0.46
N TRP A 74 13.12 9.43 0.16
CA TRP A 74 12.60 8.41 1.06
C TRP A 74 13.29 8.45 2.43
N ARG A 75 14.63 8.39 2.46
CA ARG A 75 15.40 8.39 3.71
C ARG A 75 15.27 9.68 4.51
N ARG A 76 15.11 10.82 3.82
CA ARG A 76 14.93 12.14 4.46
C ARG A 76 13.52 12.36 5.01
N LEU A 77 12.58 11.47 4.71
CA LEU A 77 11.19 11.61 5.09
C LEU A 77 11.04 11.49 6.61
N ALA A 78 10.70 12.62 7.22
CA ALA A 78 10.52 12.78 8.65
C ALA A 78 9.51 13.92 8.91
N PRO A 79 8.96 14.04 10.13
CA PRO A 79 8.04 15.13 10.46
C PRO A 79 8.63 16.53 10.23
N SER A 80 9.95 16.68 10.38
CA SER A 80 10.69 17.93 10.12
C SER A 80 10.95 18.20 8.64
N SER A 81 10.83 17.20 7.76
CA SER A 81 11.06 17.30 6.33
C SER A 81 9.99 16.47 5.58
N PRO A 82 8.73 16.94 5.55
CA PRO A 82 7.66 16.22 4.89
C PRO A 82 7.85 16.17 3.37
N LEU A 83 7.49 15.05 2.77
CA LEU A 83 7.44 14.90 1.32
C LEU A 83 6.03 15.24 0.81
N ARG A 84 5.90 16.27 -0.03
CA ARG A 84 4.63 16.61 -0.68
C ARG A 84 4.41 15.82 -1.97
N ALA A 85 3.17 15.43 -2.19
CA ALA A 85 2.74 14.82 -3.44
C ALA A 85 2.83 15.85 -4.58
N THR A 86 3.30 15.41 -5.75
CA THR A 86 3.31 16.23 -6.98
C THR A 86 2.22 15.81 -7.96
N HIS A 87 1.66 14.61 -7.79
CA HIS A 87 0.60 14.04 -8.61
C HIS A 87 -0.53 13.48 -7.74
N GLY A 88 -1.69 13.24 -8.36
CA GLY A 88 -2.91 12.86 -7.63
C GLY A 88 -3.40 14.01 -6.77
N ASN A 89 -3.57 13.77 -5.47
CA ASN A 89 -3.85 14.85 -4.53
C ASN A 89 -2.55 15.53 -4.05
N THR A 90 -2.21 16.66 -4.68
CA THR A 90 -1.03 17.49 -4.35
C THR A 90 -1.12 18.19 -2.99
N GLY A 91 -2.30 18.20 -2.36
CA GLY A 91 -2.49 18.64 -0.98
C GLY A 91 -1.95 17.65 0.06
N ARG A 92 -1.57 16.42 -0.35
CA ARG A 92 -1.03 15.40 0.56
C ARG A 92 0.45 15.58 0.82
N ALA A 93 0.83 15.33 2.07
CA ALA A 93 2.22 15.29 2.49
C ALA A 93 2.44 14.07 3.40
N ALA A 94 3.53 13.34 3.16
CA ALA A 94 3.97 12.28 4.06
C ALA A 94 5.02 12.80 5.02
N VAL A 95 4.84 12.48 6.30
CA VAL A 95 5.73 12.82 7.42
C VAL A 95 6.44 11.60 8.00
N SER A 96 5.90 10.40 7.73
CA SER A 96 6.50 9.13 8.16
C SER A 96 6.48 8.09 7.04
N ARG A 97 7.42 7.15 7.11
CA ARG A 97 7.51 6.01 6.20
C ARG A 97 6.63 4.86 6.72
N CYS A 98 6.15 4.03 5.81
CA CYS A 98 5.64 2.71 6.14
C CYS A 98 6.81 1.85 6.62
N GLN A 99 6.65 1.18 7.76
CA GLN A 99 7.73 0.41 8.39
C GLN A 99 8.16 -0.78 7.53
N ASP A 100 7.21 -1.48 6.91
CA ASP A 100 7.52 -2.63 6.05
C ASP A 100 8.22 -2.20 4.75
N CYS A 101 7.82 -1.05 4.18
CA CYS A 101 8.55 -0.47 3.05
C CYS A 101 9.93 0.03 3.46
N ASP A 102 10.14 0.42 4.71
CA ASP A 102 11.44 0.86 5.18
C ASP A 102 12.39 -0.29 5.46
N ALA A 103 11.86 -1.42 5.95
CA ALA A 103 12.62 -2.65 6.21
C ALA A 103 13.08 -3.36 4.92
N THR A 104 12.49 -3.04 3.78
CA THR A 104 12.78 -3.65 2.47
C THR A 104 13.73 -2.83 1.58
N GLN A 105 14.28 -1.73 2.12
CA GLN A 105 15.21 -0.81 1.44
C GLN A 105 16.68 -1.07 1.78
#